data_AF-A0A3N2ILZ9-F1
#
_entry.id   AF-A0A3N2ILZ9-F1
#
_cell.length_a   1.000
_cell.length_b   1.000
_cell.length_c   1.000
_cell.angle_alpha   90.00
_cell.angle_beta   90.00
_cell.angle_gamma   90.00
#
_symmetry.space_group_name_H-M   'P 1'
#
loop_
_entity.id
_entity.type
_entity.pdbx_description
1 polymer ?
#
loop_
_entity_poly.entity_id
_entity_poly.type
_entity_poly.pdbx_seq_one_letter_code
_entity_poly.pdbx_strand_id
1 'polypeptide(L)'
;MPVPQITLLTKPGCHLCDDARTALDAVLAEGEFEAARLAYDEVDILGDAALRDEYAEEIPVVLIDERVHTIWRVEPDRLRTALRKALA
;
A
#
# COMPACT_ATOMS: atom_id res chain seq x y z
N MET A 1 5.65 12.60 15.81
CA MET A 1 5.50 11.15 15.53
C MET A 1 5.81 10.97 14.06
N PRO A 2 6.66 10.01 13.67
CA PRO A 2 6.93 9.76 12.26
C PRO A 2 5.62 9.34 11.58
N VAL A 3 5.35 9.92 10.42
CA VAL A 3 4.22 9.50 9.57
C VAL A 3 4.59 8.12 9.00
N PRO A 4 3.77 7.08 9.17
CA PRO A 4 4.12 5.75 8.70
C PRO A 4 4.30 5.78 7.17
N GLN A 5 5.35 5.12 6.70
CA GLN A 5 5.68 5.08 5.27
C GLN A 5 4.90 3.95 4.62
N ILE A 6 4.07 4.29 3.63
CA ILE A 6 3.26 3.31 2.91
C ILE A 6 3.90 3.10 1.54
N THR A 7 4.11 1.85 1.13
CA THR A 7 4.62 1.53 -0.20
C THR A 7 3.71 0.51 -0.84
N LEU A 8 3.21 0.80 -2.04
CA LEU A 8 2.42 -0.12 -2.84
C LEU A 8 3.33 -0.70 -3.93
N LEU A 9 3.66 -1.98 -3.81
CA LEU A 9 4.31 -2.72 -4.88
C LEU A 9 3.27 -3.10 -5.92
N THR A 10 3.46 -2.61 -7.14
CA THR A 10 2.59 -2.88 -8.28
C THR A 10 3.37 -3.52 -9.42
N LYS A 11 2.62 -3.95 -10.43
CA LYS A 11 3.16 -4.42 -11.70
C LYS A 11 2.26 -3.92 -12.83
N PRO A 12 2.83 -3.46 -13.95
CA PRO A 12 2.03 -3.07 -15.11
C PRO A 12 1.22 -4.26 -15.64
N GLY A 13 -0.04 -3.98 -15.98
CA GLY A 13 -0.99 -4.97 -16.50
C GLY A 13 -1.71 -5.80 -15.44
N CYS A 14 -1.61 -5.46 -14.15
CA CYS A 14 -2.34 -6.13 -13.08
C CYS A 14 -3.58 -5.33 -12.66
N HIS A 15 -4.77 -5.83 -12.99
CA HIS A 15 -6.04 -5.19 -12.58
C HIS A 15 -6.20 -5.04 -11.05
N LEU A 16 -5.64 -5.97 -10.27
CA LEU A 16 -5.67 -5.88 -8.81
C LEU A 16 -4.89 -4.68 -8.27
N CYS A 17 -3.87 -4.21 -8.99
CA CYS A 17 -3.12 -3.00 -8.59
C CYS A 17 -3.97 -1.73 -8.75
N ASP A 18 -4.87 -1.69 -9.73
CA ASP A 18 -5.79 -0.55 -9.91
C ASP A 18 -6.82 -0.47 -8.79
N ASP A 19 -7.35 -1.64 -8.38
CA ASP A 19 -8.24 -1.74 -7.22
C ASP A 19 -7.52 -1.30 -5.94
N ALA A 20 -6.25 -1.72 -5.77
CA ALA A 20 -5.44 -1.35 -4.63
C ALA A 20 -5.18 0.17 -4.55
N ARG A 21 -4.84 0.81 -5.67
CA ARG A 21 -4.70 2.27 -5.76
C ARG A 21 -5.99 2.98 -5.39
N THR A 22 -7.10 2.54 -5.99
CA THR A 22 -8.42 3.13 -5.71
C THR A 22 -8.77 3.02 -4.22
N ALA A 23 -8.48 1.87 -3.60
CA ALA A 23 -8.70 1.68 -2.17
C ALA A 23 -7.79 2.58 -1.31
N LEU A 24 -6.50 2.69 -1.65
CA LEU A 24 -5.55 3.58 -0.96
C LEU A 24 -5.97 5.04 -1.08
N ASP A 25 -6.27 5.51 -2.29
CA ASP A 25 -6.70 6.88 -2.53
C ASP A 25 -7.99 7.21 -1.76
N ALA A 26 -8.96 6.30 -1.78
CA ALA A 26 -10.22 6.47 -1.05
C ALA A 26 -10.02 6.56 0.46
N VAL A 27 -9.10 5.75 1.02
CA VAL A 27 -8.78 5.79 2.46
C VAL A 27 -8.00 7.05 2.80
N LEU A 28 -6.96 7.39 2.04
CA LEU A 28 -6.12 8.56 2.32
C LEU A 28 -6.86 9.89 2.15
N ALA A 29 -7.91 9.92 1.34
CA ALA A 29 -8.82 11.05 1.22
C ALA A 29 -9.71 11.26 2.46
N GLU A 30 -9.73 10.35 3.43
CA GLU A 30 -10.46 10.55 4.68
C GLU A 30 -9.74 11.55 5.58
N GLY A 31 -10.49 12.46 6.19
CA GLY A 31 -9.93 13.59 6.95
C GLY A 31 -9.00 13.20 8.10
N GLU A 32 -9.13 12.00 8.68
CA GLU A 32 -8.19 11.53 9.72
C GLU A 32 -6.79 11.24 9.17
N PHE A 33 -6.71 10.67 7.96
CA PHE A 33 -5.44 10.32 7.33
C PHE A 33 -4.87 11.51 6.54
N GLU A 34 -5.73 12.32 5.94
CA GLU A 34 -5.36 13.60 5.33
C GLU A 34 -4.74 14.55 6.38
N ALA A 35 -5.35 14.67 7.56
CA ALA A 35 -4.79 15.45 8.67
C ALA A 35 -3.43 14.92 9.15
N ALA A 36 -3.22 13.61 9.07
CA ALA A 36 -1.94 12.96 9.35
C ALA A 36 -0.92 13.08 8.21
N ARG A 37 -1.32 13.65 7.05
CA ARG A 37 -0.52 13.75 5.82
C ARG A 37 0.06 12.42 5.36
N LEU A 38 -0.76 11.37 5.47
CA LEU A 38 -0.39 10.05 4.97
C LEU A 38 -0.35 10.04 3.44
N ALA A 39 0.66 9.40 2.90
CA ALA A 39 0.85 9.17 1.48
C ALA A 39 1.42 7.77 1.26
N TYR A 40 1.24 7.24 0.06
CA TYR A 40 1.89 6.01 -0.37
C TYR A 40 2.77 6.27 -1.58
N ASP A 41 3.89 5.55 -1.63
CA ASP A 41 4.74 5.48 -2.81
C ASP A 41 4.39 4.23 -3.62
N GLU A 42 4.20 4.40 -4.92
CA GLU A 42 4.03 3.28 -5.84
C GLU A 42 5.39 2.85 -6.38
N VAL A 43 5.72 1.57 -6.24
CA VAL A 43 6.98 0.99 -6.72
C VAL A 43 6.66 -0.17 -7.67
N ASP A 44 7.15 -0.06 -8.91
CA ASP A 44 7.04 -1.14 -9.89
C ASP A 44 8.09 -2.21 -9.58
N ILE A 45 7.63 -3.41 -9.24
CA ILE A 45 8.53 -4.54 -8.98
C ILE A 45 9.34 -4.91 -10.23
N LEU A 46 8.89 -4.60 -11.45
CA LEU A 46 9.65 -4.93 -12.66
C LEU A 46 10.94 -4.11 -12.80
N GLY A 47 11.04 -2.98 -12.09
CA GLY A 47 12.26 -2.18 -12.04
C GLY A 47 13.36 -2.80 -11.16
N ASP A 48 13.01 -3.74 -10.27
CA ASP A 48 13.91 -4.35 -9.31
C ASP A 48 13.81 -5.88 -9.34
N ALA A 49 14.89 -6.54 -9.77
CA ALA A 49 14.93 -7.99 -9.87
C ALA A 49 14.70 -8.70 -8.52
N ALA A 50 15.11 -8.10 -7.40
CA ALA A 50 14.90 -8.70 -6.08
C ALA A 50 13.43 -8.63 -5.68
N LEU A 51 12.80 -7.45 -5.79
CA LEU A 51 11.37 -7.29 -5.51
C LEU A 51 10.50 -8.14 -6.43
N ARG A 52 10.89 -8.25 -7.71
CA ARG A 52 10.19 -9.11 -8.65
C ARG A 52 10.29 -10.57 -8.26
N ASP A 53 11.48 -11.07 -7.96
CA ASP A 53 11.65 -12.50 -7.66
C ASP A 53 11.01 -12.87 -6.31
N GLU A 54 10.92 -11.92 -5.37
CA GLU A 54 10.26 -12.11 -4.07
C GLU A 54 8.73 -11.97 -4.13
N TYR A 55 8.21 -10.93 -4.80
CA TYR A 55 6.79 -10.56 -4.73
C TYR A 55 6.00 -10.76 -6.05
N ALA A 56 6.59 -11.29 -7.12
CA ALA A 56 5.89 -11.44 -8.42
C ALA A 56 4.58 -12.24 -8.36
N GLU A 57 4.44 -13.17 -7.43
CA GLU A 57 3.23 -13.98 -7.23
C GLU A 57 2.31 -13.41 -6.13
N GLU A 58 2.77 -12.40 -5.38
CA GLU A 58 2.09 -11.83 -4.21
C GLU A 58 1.52 -10.42 -4.44
N ILE A 59 1.83 -9.81 -5.59
CA ILE A 59 1.28 -8.50 -5.97
C ILE A 59 -0.25 -8.48 -6.06
N PRO A 60 -0.91 -7.34 -5.75
CA PRO A 60 -0.34 -6.13 -5.14
C PRO A 60 0.09 -6.34 -3.68
N VAL A 61 1.24 -5.78 -3.31
CA VAL A 61 1.75 -5.83 -1.93
C VAL A 61 1.75 -4.43 -1.33
N VAL A 62 1.16 -4.27 -0.15
CA VAL A 62 1.23 -3.01 0.60
C VAL A 62 2.22 -3.22 1.74
N LEU A 63 3.23 -2.37 1.80
CA LEU A 63 4.15 -2.26 2.92
C LEU A 63 3.78 -1.05 3.75
N ILE A 64 3.83 -1.20 5.08
CA ILE A 64 3.71 -0.11 6.04
C ILE A 64 4.95 -0.18 6.93
N ASP A 65 5.77 0.88 6.92
CA ASP A 65 7.05 0.94 7.60
C ASP A 65 7.95 -0.27 7.26
N GLU A 66 8.13 -0.51 5.95
CA GLU A 66 8.94 -1.62 5.39
C GLU A 66 8.43 -3.03 5.76
N ARG A 67 7.25 -3.15 6.36
CA ARG A 67 6.63 -4.44 6.70
C ARG A 67 5.45 -4.73 5.79
N VAL A 68 5.44 -5.93 5.22
CA VAL A 68 4.30 -6.44 4.45
C VAL A 68 3.05 -6.42 5.32
N HIS A 69 2.09 -5.60 4.91
CA HIS A 69 0.81 -5.45 5.57
C HIS A 69 -0.25 -6.36 4.95
N THR A 70 -0.36 -6.32 3.62
CA THR A 70 -1.30 -7.17 2.86
C THR A 70 -0.72 -7.51 1.50
N ILE A 71 -1.14 -8.66 0.99
CA ILE A 71 -0.82 -9.17 -0.34
C ILE A 71 -2.14 -9.51 -1.07
N TRP A 72 -2.13 -9.50 -2.40
CA TRP A 72 -3.25 -9.77 -3.32
C TRP A 72 -4.45 -8.81 -3.29
N ARG A 73 -5.08 -8.60 -2.13
CA ARG A 73 -6.31 -7.79 -2.03
C ARG A 73 -6.15 -6.72 -0.96
N VAL A 74 -6.27 -5.47 -1.41
CA VAL A 74 -6.32 -4.30 -0.52
C VAL A 74 -7.79 -3.99 -0.24
N GLU A 75 -8.23 -4.30 0.98
CA GLU A 75 -9.55 -3.94 1.44
C GLU A 75 -9.49 -2.60 2.19
N PRO A 76 -10.27 -1.58 1.80
CA PRO A 76 -10.27 -0.27 2.46
C PRO A 76 -10.44 -0.35 3.97
N ASP A 77 -11.36 -1.20 4.46
CA ASP A 77 -11.64 -1.33 5.88
C ASP A 77 -10.48 -1.93 6.68
N ARG A 78 -9.75 -2.89 6.09
CA ARG A 78 -8.54 -3.44 6.69
C ARG A 78 -7.41 -2.43 6.69
N LEU A 79 -7.23 -1.73 5.57
CA LEU A 79 -6.23 -0.68 5.43
C LEU A 79 -6.44 0.43 6.45
N ARG A 80 -7.67 0.94 6.62
CA ARG A 80 -8.02 1.93 7.66
C ARG A 80 -7.61 1.46 9.05
N THR A 81 -7.93 0.22 9.39
CA THR A 81 -7.62 -0.36 10.69
C THR A 81 -6.10 -0.40 10.91
N ALA A 82 -5.34 -0.76 9.88
CA ALA A 82 -3.89 -0.80 9.94
C ALA A 82 -3.26 0.59 10.06
N LEU A 83 -3.71 1.54 9.25
CA LEU A 83 -3.23 2.92 9.28
C LEU A 83 -3.52 3.59 10.63
N ARG A 84 -4.74 3.42 11.18
CA ARG A 84 -5.05 3.89 12.55
C ARG A 84 -4.13 3.27 13.59
N LYS A 85 -3.77 2.00 13.42
CA LYS A 85 -2.86 1.28 14.34
C LYS A 85 -1.40 1.72 14.19
N ALA A 86 -0.99 2.17 13.00
CA ALA A 86 0.34 2.73 12.73
C ALA A 86 0.46 4.20 13.19
N LEU A 87 -0.66 4.93 13.21
CA LEU A 87 -0.75 6.30 13.71
C LEU A 87 -0.89 6.41 15.23
N ALA A 88 -1.36 5.34 15.90
CA ALA A 88 -1.58 5.26 17.34
C ALA A 88 -0.28 4.99 18.11
#